data_AF-A0A4Y7RRQ5-F1
#
_entry.id   AF-A0A4Y7RRQ5-F1
#
_cell.length_a   1.000
_cell.length_b   1.000
_cell.length_c   1.000
_cell.angle_alpha   90.00
_cell.angle_beta   90.00
_cell.angle_gamma   90.00
#
_symmetry.space_group_name_H-M   'P 1'
#
loop_
_entity.id
_entity.type
_entity.pdbx_description
1 polymer ?
#
loop_
_entity_poly.entity_id
_entity_poly.type
_entity_poly.pdbx_seq_one_letter_code
_entity_poly.pdbx_strand_id
1 'polypeptide(L)'
;MQHEDEDNCVYESKSHPMDMEALRHMFLESPVKHGLEYYLAKIKEWEYCYCEDCREIRFSKDLQATEEGVRCSKCKGYNLEAPGWVKCPHHKDSVVKCPRSGKGIRKLKYEYVCNDHCSFRVL
;
A
#
# COMPACT_ATOMS: atom_id res chain seq x y z
N MET A 1 57.64 -55.29 9.84
CA MET A 1 56.42 -56.00 10.26
C MET A 1 55.67 -55.06 11.17
N GLN A 2 54.56 -54.49 10.66
CA GLN A 2 53.40 -53.89 11.40
C GLN A 2 53.70 -52.68 12.31
N HIS A 3 52.92 -51.62 12.47
CA HIS A 3 51.67 -50.99 11.97
C HIS A 3 51.63 -49.62 12.73
N GLU A 4 51.35 -48.46 12.11
CA GLU A 4 50.04 -47.72 12.17
C GLU A 4 49.77 -47.09 13.59
N ASP A 5 49.38 -45.84 13.86
CA ASP A 5 48.66 -44.72 13.19
C ASP A 5 49.01 -43.39 13.95
N GLU A 6 49.22 -42.21 13.35
CA GLU A 6 48.25 -41.19 12.89
C GLU A 6 47.23 -40.67 13.94
N ASP A 7 47.43 -39.45 14.43
CA ASP A 7 46.36 -38.59 14.98
C ASP A 7 46.51 -37.16 14.42
N ASN A 8 45.93 -36.98 13.23
CA ASN A 8 45.79 -35.73 12.51
C ASN A 8 44.51 -35.03 12.99
N CYS A 9 44.63 -34.02 13.85
CA CYS A 9 43.51 -33.19 14.27
C CYS A 9 43.03 -32.27 13.13
N VAL A 10 42.17 -32.79 12.26
CA VAL A 10 41.42 -31.99 11.28
C VAL A 10 40.35 -31.20 12.02
N TYR A 11 40.54 -29.89 12.14
CA TYR A 11 39.50 -28.97 12.62
C TYR A 11 38.43 -28.82 11.52
N GLU A 12 37.43 -29.70 11.52
CA GLU A 12 36.24 -29.57 10.69
C GLU A 12 35.48 -28.29 11.08
N SER A 13 35.70 -27.24 10.31
CA SER A 13 34.83 -26.07 10.29
C SER A 13 33.49 -26.49 9.69
N LYS A 14 32.58 -26.98 10.54
CA LYS A 14 31.20 -27.27 10.16
C LYS A 14 30.52 -25.94 9.79
N SER A 15 30.47 -25.65 8.50
CA SER A 15 29.57 -24.63 7.96
C SER A 15 28.14 -25.09 8.22
N HIS A 16 27.56 -24.62 9.32
CA HIS A 16 26.13 -24.77 9.56
C HIS A 16 25.40 -24.11 8.37
N PRO A 17 24.55 -24.85 7.63
CA PRO A 17 23.69 -24.22 6.65
C PRO A 17 22.78 -23.26 7.43
N MET A 18 22.91 -21.96 7.19
CA MET A 18 21.97 -21.01 7.76
C MET A 18 20.58 -21.37 7.24
N ASP A 19 19.66 -21.55 8.18
CA ASP A 19 18.26 -21.83 7.89
C ASP A 19 17.69 -20.74 6.97
N MET A 20 17.16 -21.13 5.82
CA MET A 20 16.53 -20.22 4.86
C MET A 20 15.32 -19.49 5.48
N GLU A 21 14.73 -20.04 6.54
CA GLU A 21 13.69 -19.41 7.35
C GLU A 21 14.25 -18.19 8.13
N ALA A 22 15.47 -18.30 8.67
CA ALA A 22 16.14 -17.21 9.37
C ALA A 22 16.56 -16.09 8.42
N LEU A 23 16.93 -16.41 7.17
CA LEU A 23 17.19 -15.42 6.13
C LEU A 23 15.91 -14.67 5.73
N ARG A 24 14.77 -15.37 5.61
CA ARG A 24 13.46 -14.73 5.37
C ARG A 24 13.06 -13.78 6.50
N HIS A 25 13.31 -14.17 7.75
CA HIS A 25 13.03 -13.32 8.91
C HIS A 25 13.97 -12.10 9.02
N MET A 26 15.20 -12.15 8.52
CA MET A 26 16.09 -10.98 8.45
C MET A 26 15.70 -10.00 7.33
N PHE A 27 15.00 -10.48 6.30
CA PHE A 27 14.40 -9.65 5.24
C PHE A 27 12.97 -9.20 5.55
N LEU A 28 12.50 -9.35 6.79
CA LEU A 28 11.26 -8.73 7.26
C LEU A 28 11.44 -7.21 7.31
N GLU A 29 11.22 -6.60 6.15
CA GLU A 29 10.60 -5.30 5.92
C GLU A 29 11.01 -4.23 6.93
N SER A 30 12.27 -3.80 6.83
CA SER A 30 12.56 -2.42 7.20
C SER A 30 11.59 -1.54 6.39
N PRO A 31 10.78 -0.67 7.02
CA PRO A 31 9.85 0.15 6.28
C PRO A 31 10.65 0.97 5.28
N VAL A 32 10.45 0.70 3.98
CA VAL A 32 11.09 1.46 2.90
C VAL A 32 10.68 2.90 3.11
N LYS A 33 11.60 3.72 3.65
CA LYS A 33 11.36 5.14 3.85
C LYS A 33 11.29 5.78 2.48
N HIS A 34 10.07 6.03 2.03
CA HIS A 34 9.83 6.73 0.79
C HIS A 34 10.17 8.22 0.95
N GLY A 35 10.92 8.77 0.01
CA GLY A 35 11.25 10.20 -0.01
C GLY A 35 10.09 11.08 -0.50
N LEU A 36 10.25 12.40 -0.37
CA LEU A 36 9.27 13.40 -0.81
C LEU A 36 8.84 13.22 -2.27
N GLU A 37 9.77 12.87 -3.16
CA GLU A 37 9.52 12.63 -4.58
C GLU A 37 8.51 11.49 -4.82
N TYR A 38 8.59 10.42 -4.03
CA TYR A 38 7.65 9.31 -4.12
C TYR A 38 6.22 9.77 -3.78
N TYR A 39 6.05 10.57 -2.73
CA TYR A 39 4.73 11.07 -2.34
C TYR A 39 4.18 12.12 -3.32
N LEU A 40 5.05 12.94 -3.94
CA LEU A 40 4.66 13.82 -5.04
C LEU A 40 4.18 13.03 -6.26
N ALA A 41 4.90 11.96 -6.63
CA ALA A 41 4.47 11.06 -7.70
C ALA A 41 3.13 10.39 -7.36
N LYS A 42 2.95 9.96 -6.11
CA LYS A 42 1.71 9.36 -5.61
C LYS A 42 0.52 10.31 -5.70
N ILE A 43 0.70 11.59 -5.35
CA ILE A 43 -0.35 12.61 -5.53
C ILE A 43 -0.74 12.76 -7.01
N LYS A 44 0.24 12.75 -7.91
CA LYS A 44 0.01 12.82 -9.35
C LYS A 44 -0.72 11.59 -9.88
N GLU A 45 -0.36 10.40 -9.41
CA GLU A 45 -1.03 9.14 -9.75
C GLU A 45 -2.48 9.11 -9.25
N TRP A 46 -2.71 9.54 -8.01
CA TRP A 46 -4.04 9.56 -7.42
C TRP A 46 -4.95 10.56 -8.13
N GLU A 47 -4.44 11.75 -8.49
CA GLU A 47 -5.20 12.91 -9.03
C GLU A 47 -6.22 13.49 -8.04
N TYR A 48 -6.88 12.64 -7.26
CA TYR A 48 -7.76 12.96 -6.15
C TYR A 48 -7.83 11.78 -5.18
N CYS A 49 -8.31 12.01 -3.96
CA CYS A 49 -8.56 10.98 -2.95
C CYS A 49 -9.77 11.37 -2.10
N TYR A 50 -10.27 10.47 -1.26
CA TYR A 50 -11.25 10.83 -0.23
C TYR A 50 -10.54 11.13 1.09
N CYS A 51 -10.87 12.24 1.75
CA CYS A 51 -10.36 12.55 3.08
C CYS A 51 -11.43 12.22 4.12
N GLU A 52 -11.17 11.23 4.98
CA GLU A 52 -12.11 10.78 6.02
C GLU A 52 -12.38 11.88 7.06
N ASP A 53 -11.34 12.64 7.43
CA ASP A 53 -11.48 13.72 8.42
C ASP A 53 -12.37 14.87 7.90
N CYS A 54 -12.26 15.18 6.60
CA CYS A 54 -13.08 16.21 5.96
C CYS A 54 -14.42 15.68 5.42
N ARG A 55 -14.56 14.36 5.29
CA ARG A 55 -15.65 13.67 4.59
C ARG A 55 -15.90 14.20 3.18
N GLU A 56 -14.83 14.50 2.46
CA GLU A 56 -14.89 15.13 1.12
C GLU A 56 -13.77 14.61 0.21
N ILE A 57 -14.03 14.61 -1.10
CA ILE A 57 -13.01 14.40 -2.12
C ILE A 57 -12.02 15.57 -2.12
N ARG A 58 -10.72 15.26 -2.12
CA ARG A 58 -9.61 16.21 -2.24
C ARG A 58 -8.88 15.95 -3.54
N PHE A 59 -8.74 16.98 -4.37
CA PHE A 59 -7.93 16.89 -5.58
C PHE A 59 -6.45 17.07 -5.25
N SER A 60 -5.58 16.72 -6.19
CA SER A 60 -4.12 16.84 -6.04
C SER A 60 -3.66 18.19 -5.49
N LYS A 61 -4.29 19.30 -5.90
CA LYS A 61 -4.03 20.66 -5.38
C LYS A 61 -4.33 20.85 -3.89
N ASP A 62 -5.22 20.02 -3.34
CA ASP A 62 -5.62 20.03 -1.94
C ASP A 62 -4.84 18.97 -1.12
N LEU A 63 -3.82 18.35 -1.72
CA LEU A 63 -2.93 17.39 -1.09
C LEU A 63 -1.54 17.98 -0.93
N GLN A 64 -0.84 17.54 0.10
CA GLN A 64 0.52 17.95 0.39
C GLN A 64 1.37 16.70 0.62
N ALA A 65 2.50 16.60 -0.11
CA ALA A 65 3.53 15.62 0.18
C ALA A 65 4.39 16.11 1.35
N THR A 66 4.69 15.20 2.27
CA THR A 66 5.58 15.41 3.42
C THR A 66 6.54 14.22 3.49
N GLU A 67 7.55 14.28 4.37
CA GLU A 67 8.47 13.15 4.59
C GLU A 67 7.75 11.92 5.17
N GLU A 68 6.62 12.14 5.86
CA GLU A 68 5.82 11.08 6.50
C GLU A 68 4.80 10.45 5.54
N GLY A 69 4.36 11.20 4.51
CA GLY A 69 3.31 10.75 3.61
C GLY A 69 2.57 11.86 2.87
N VAL A 70 1.47 11.47 2.23
CA VAL A 70 0.51 12.39 1.63
C VAL A 70 -0.52 12.78 2.68
N ARG A 71 -0.75 14.08 2.88
CA ARG A 71 -1.78 14.59 3.79
C ARG A 71 -2.72 15.58 3.12
N CYS A 72 -3.88 15.79 3.72
CA CYS A 72 -4.81 16.83 3.29
C CYS A 72 -4.25 18.21 3.65
N SER A 73 -4.24 19.15 2.70
CA SER A 73 -3.79 20.52 2.96
C SER A 73 -4.75 21.31 3.86
N LYS A 74 -6.03 20.89 3.94
CA LYS A 74 -7.10 21.53 4.73
C LYS A 74 -7.08 21.11 6.20
N CYS A 75 -7.28 19.82 6.49
CA CYS A 75 -7.30 19.33 7.89
C CYS A 75 -5.92 18.94 8.43
N LYS A 76 -4.88 18.90 7.58
CA LYS A 76 -3.52 18.43 7.91
C LYS A 76 -3.43 16.95 8.32
N GLY A 77 -4.54 16.21 8.25
CA GLY A 77 -4.61 14.79 8.54
C GLY A 77 -4.12 13.90 7.39
N TYR A 78 -3.69 12.70 7.75
CA TYR A 78 -3.20 11.65 6.85
C TYR A 78 -4.26 10.58 6.53
N ASN A 79 -5.49 10.73 7.06
CA ASN A 79 -6.60 9.81 6.84
C ASN A 79 -7.19 10.01 5.43
N LEU A 80 -6.42 9.57 4.43
CA LEU A 80 -6.74 9.66 3.02
C LEU A 80 -6.96 8.26 2.46
N GLU A 81 -8.08 8.09 1.77
CA GLU A 81 -8.36 6.89 1.01
C GLU A 81 -8.00 7.10 -0.45
N ALA A 82 -7.07 6.27 -0.93
CA ALA A 82 -6.65 6.27 -2.33
C ALA A 82 -7.84 5.97 -3.25
N PRO A 83 -7.87 6.56 -4.44
CA PRO A 83 -8.84 6.19 -5.44
C PRO A 83 -8.50 4.81 -6.04
N GLY A 84 -9.51 4.12 -6.57
CA GLY A 84 -9.34 2.81 -7.18
C GLY A 84 -10.33 2.56 -8.31
N TRP A 85 -9.91 1.80 -9.32
CA TRP A 85 -10.74 1.46 -10.47
C TRP A 85 -11.77 0.39 -10.09
N VAL A 86 -13.05 0.74 -10.20
CA VAL A 86 -14.15 -0.15 -9.82
C VAL A 86 -15.31 -0.06 -10.80
N LYS A 87 -16.12 -1.13 -10.86
CA LYS A 87 -17.40 -1.11 -11.57
C LYS A 87 -18.44 -0.41 -10.69
N CYS A 88 -18.63 0.89 -10.91
CA CYS A 88 -19.55 1.68 -10.09
C CYS A 88 -21.02 1.36 -10.48
N PRO A 89 -21.93 1.13 -9.51
CA PRO A 89 -23.33 0.86 -9.82
C PRO A 89 -24.05 2.01 -10.54
N HIS A 90 -23.56 3.24 -10.35
CA HIS A 90 -24.06 4.44 -11.03
C HIS A 90 -23.56 4.57 -12.48
N HIS A 91 -22.46 3.87 -12.83
CA HIS A 91 -21.88 3.85 -14.18
C HIS A 91 -21.82 2.40 -14.67
N LYS A 92 -22.99 1.82 -14.97
CA LYS A 92 -23.16 0.38 -15.24
C LYS A 92 -22.30 -0.15 -16.40
N ASP A 93 -21.94 0.73 -17.33
CA ASP A 93 -21.28 0.40 -18.59
C ASP A 93 -19.77 0.68 -18.59
N SER A 94 -19.20 1.17 -17.48
CA SER A 94 -17.77 1.51 -17.43
C SER A 94 -17.10 1.22 -16.07
N VAL A 95 -15.79 1.00 -16.12
CA VAL A 95 -14.94 1.04 -14.92
C VAL A 95 -14.57 2.49 -14.69
N VAL A 96 -14.82 2.99 -13.48
CA VAL A 96 -14.51 4.36 -13.09
C VAL A 96 -13.52 4.36 -11.94
N LYS A 97 -12.66 5.37 -11.90
CA LYS A 97 -11.80 5.63 -10.76
C LYS A 97 -12.71 6.19 -9.65
N CYS A 98 -12.82 5.48 -8.54
CA CYS A 98 -13.69 5.81 -7.40
C CYS A 98 -12.81 6.35 -6.27
N PRO A 99 -13.14 7.50 -5.65
CA PRO A 99 -12.32 8.14 -4.61
C PRO A 99 -12.14 7.29 -3.35
N ARG A 100 -13.03 6.33 -3.12
CA ARG A 100 -13.00 5.40 -1.99
C ARG A 100 -12.61 3.97 -2.39
N SER A 101 -12.07 3.77 -3.59
CA SER A 101 -11.72 2.44 -4.12
C SER A 101 -12.87 1.42 -4.05
N GLY A 102 -14.11 1.88 -4.25
CA GLY A 102 -15.32 1.05 -4.19
C GLY A 102 -15.78 0.65 -2.79
N LYS A 103 -15.15 1.16 -1.72
CA LYS A 103 -15.76 1.08 -0.39
C LYS A 103 -17.15 1.75 -0.44
N GLY A 104 -18.08 1.18 0.32
CA GLY A 104 -19.49 1.59 0.30
C GLY A 104 -20.32 0.94 -0.81
N ILE A 105 -19.72 0.30 -1.82
CA ILE A 105 -20.45 -0.49 -2.82
C ILE A 105 -20.89 -1.82 -2.17
N ARG A 106 -22.21 -2.08 -2.19
CA ARG A 106 -22.81 -3.30 -1.67
C ARG A 106 -23.63 -4.00 -2.75
N LYS A 107 -23.56 -5.34 -2.75
CA LYS A 107 -24.41 -6.17 -3.59
C LYS A 107 -25.71 -6.48 -2.84
N LEU A 108 -26.84 -6.04 -3.38
CA LEU A 108 -28.17 -6.43 -2.94
C LEU A 108 -28.65 -7.64 -3.77
N LYS A 109 -29.86 -8.13 -3.48
CA LYS A 109 -30.44 -9.31 -4.14
C LYS A 109 -30.59 -9.13 -5.66
N TYR A 110 -30.87 -7.91 -6.12
CA TYR A 110 -31.16 -7.61 -7.54
C TYR A 110 -30.31 -6.48 -8.13
N GLU A 111 -29.51 -5.78 -7.33
CA GLU A 111 -28.74 -4.62 -7.79
C GLU A 111 -27.49 -4.40 -6.95
N TYR A 112 -26.65 -3.47 -7.40
CA TYR A 112 -25.58 -2.93 -6.57
C TYR A 112 -25.94 -1.50 -6.17
N VAL A 113 -25.59 -1.12 -4.95
CA VAL A 113 -25.79 0.24 -4.42
C VAL A 113 -24.49 0.78 -3.85
N CYS A 114 -24.27 2.09 -3.94
CA CYS A 114 -23.15 2.76 -3.29
C CYS A 114 -23.69 3.65 -2.17
N ASN A 115 -23.46 3.27 -0.92
CA ASN A 115 -23.98 4.00 0.24
C ASN A 115 -23.26 5.33 0.48
N ASP A 116 -22.03 5.45 -0.03
CA ASP A 116 -21.21 6.64 0.19
C ASP A 116 -21.57 7.77 -0.79
N HIS A 117 -22.54 7.54 -1.69
CA HIS A 117 -23.04 8.49 -2.70
C HIS A 117 -21.91 9.33 -3.28
N CYS A 118 -20.80 8.68 -3.66
CA CYS A 118 -19.54 9.36 -4.01
C CYS A 118 -19.84 10.50 -4.97
N SER A 119 -19.94 11.71 -4.41
CA SER A 119 -20.43 12.87 -5.11
C SER A 119 -19.23 13.40 -5.87
N PHE A 120 -19.03 12.88 -7.09
CA PHE A 120 -18.17 13.57 -8.03
C PHE A 120 -18.67 15.01 -8.05
N ARG A 121 -17.83 15.98 -7.65
CA ARG A 121 -18.20 17.39 -7.78
C ARG A 121 -18.57 17.58 -9.26
N VAL A 122 -19.84 17.88 -9.51
CA VAL A 122 -20.26 18.33 -10.83
C VAL A 122 -19.48 19.62 -11.05
N LEU A 123 -18.67 19.65 -12.11
CA LEU A 123 -17.94 20.84 -12.52
C LEU A 123 -18.92 21.98 -12.84
#